data_AF-A0A9E2BAK2-F1
#
_entry.id   AF-A0A9E2BAK2-F1
#
_cell.length_a   1.000
_cell.length_b   1.000
_cell.length_c   1.000
_cell.angle_alpha   90.00
_cell.angle_beta   90.00
_cell.angle_gamma   90.00
#
_symmetry.space_group_name_H-M   'P 1'
#
loop_
_entity.id
_entity.type
_entity.pdbx_description
1 polymer ?
#
loop_
_entity_poly.entity_id
_entity_poly.type
_entity_poly.pdbx_seq_one_letter_code
_entity_poly.pdbx_strand_id
1 'polypeptide(L)'
;MTDKTTSRRKFLTTGAAAIAGGTAAAAFPNISVGASPIVLKVQAAWGGGIFLEFAEDYVRRVNEMSGGSLKIDLLGVGAVVKTAEMQTAVHKGVLDGAHLVTAYWYSKSPVASLFGTGPCFGWSANELMGWIAYGGGSELYYELMHDKLRLDLVGFFSGPMPAQPLGWFKEQIKGSGQMKGL
;
A
#
# COMPACT_ATOMS: atom_id res chain seq x y z
N MET A 1 -60.96 26.39 -6.17
CA MET A 1 -59.99 26.41 -7.30
C MET A 1 -59.36 27.79 -7.29
N THR A 2 -58.07 28.05 -7.07
CA THR A 2 -56.86 27.22 -7.19
C THR A 2 -55.77 27.90 -6.33
N ASP A 3 -55.10 27.12 -5.50
CA ASP A 3 -54.02 27.57 -4.62
C ASP A 3 -52.72 27.72 -5.43
N LYS A 4 -52.12 28.91 -5.46
CA LYS A 4 -50.90 29.20 -6.23
C LYS A 4 -49.68 28.86 -5.38
N THR A 5 -49.27 27.60 -5.42
CA THR A 5 -48.03 27.12 -4.82
C THR A 5 -46.84 27.79 -5.50
N THR A 6 -46.15 28.69 -4.79
CA THR A 6 -44.94 29.34 -5.29
C THR A 6 -43.79 28.33 -5.26
N SER A 7 -43.47 27.76 -6.43
CA SER A 7 -42.41 26.77 -6.57
C SER A 7 -41.03 27.39 -6.32
N ARG A 8 -40.36 26.95 -5.25
CA ARG A 8 -38.97 27.32 -4.88
C ARG A 8 -37.95 27.01 -5.99
N ARG A 9 -38.32 26.20 -7.00
CA ARG A 9 -37.49 25.86 -8.16
C ARG A 9 -37.41 26.98 -9.19
N LYS A 10 -38.39 27.91 -9.24
CA LYS A 10 -38.33 29.07 -10.15
C LYS A 10 -37.43 30.20 -9.63
N PHE A 11 -37.11 30.22 -8.34
CA PHE A 11 -36.24 31.25 -7.76
C PHE A 11 -34.76 31.05 -8.12
N LEU A 12 -34.36 29.82 -8.47
CA LEU A 12 -32.99 29.49 -8.86
C LEU A 12 -32.71 29.69 -10.36
N THR A 13 -33.73 29.76 -11.21
CA THR A 13 -33.56 29.94 -12.66
C THR A 13 -33.66 31.39 -13.14
N THR A 14 -34.14 32.32 -12.30
CA THR A 14 -34.20 33.76 -12.63
C THR A 14 -33.09 34.60 -11.99
N GLY A 15 -32.13 33.99 -11.29
CA GLY A 15 -31.03 34.68 -10.61
C GLY A 15 -29.83 35.09 -11.48
N ALA A 16 -30.00 35.24 -12.80
CA ALA A 16 -28.91 35.59 -13.72
C ALA A 16 -29.03 37.00 -14.37
N ALA A 17 -30.04 37.79 -14.01
CA ALA A 17 -30.27 39.10 -14.62
C ALA A 17 -30.57 40.20 -13.59
N ALA A 18 -29.55 40.65 -12.87
CA ALA A 18 -29.49 41.98 -12.25
C ALA A 18 -28.05 42.26 -11.78
N ILE A 19 -27.20 42.79 -12.66
CA ILE A 19 -25.94 43.43 -12.25
C ILE A 19 -26.13 44.93 -12.44
N ALA A 20 -26.68 45.60 -11.43
CA ALA A 20 -26.61 47.04 -11.28
C ALA A 20 -26.65 47.37 -9.78
N GLY A 21 -25.46 47.59 -9.20
CA GLY A 21 -25.27 48.33 -7.95
C GLY A 21 -25.60 47.57 -6.65
N GLY A 22 -24.58 47.07 -5.97
CA GLY A 22 -24.66 46.65 -4.57
C GLY A 22 -23.70 45.52 -4.23
N THR A 23 -22.72 45.80 -3.38
CA THR A 23 -21.81 44.82 -2.79
C THR A 23 -22.58 43.85 -1.89
N ALA A 24 -23.21 42.83 -2.47
CA ALA A 24 -23.58 41.63 -1.76
C ALA A 24 -22.41 40.66 -1.89
N ALA A 25 -21.69 40.43 -0.80
CA ALA A 25 -20.77 39.30 -0.69
C ALA A 25 -21.62 38.02 -0.77
N ALA A 26 -21.91 37.56 -1.99
CA ALA A 26 -22.42 36.25 -2.22
C ALA A 26 -21.34 35.29 -1.71
N ALA A 27 -21.65 34.57 -0.63
CA ALA A 27 -20.91 33.39 -0.23
C ALA A 27 -21.09 32.35 -1.34
N PHE A 28 -20.33 32.49 -2.41
CA PHE A 28 -20.06 31.38 -3.31
C PHE A 28 -19.42 30.30 -2.44
N PRO A 29 -19.88 29.03 -2.49
CA PRO A 29 -19.05 27.97 -1.97
C PRO A 29 -17.70 28.13 -2.66
N ASN A 30 -16.64 28.28 -1.87
CA ASN A 30 -15.29 28.08 -2.36
C ASN A 30 -15.30 26.65 -2.90
N ILE A 31 -15.56 26.50 -4.20
CA ILE A 31 -15.22 25.28 -4.91
C ILE A 31 -13.70 25.33 -4.90
N SER A 32 -13.14 24.73 -3.86
CA SER A 32 -11.78 24.24 -3.90
C SER A 32 -11.70 23.44 -5.19
N VAL A 33 -11.05 24.01 -6.19
CA VAL A 33 -10.54 23.24 -7.32
C VAL A 33 -9.49 22.36 -6.66
N GLY A 34 -9.94 21.21 -6.18
CA GLY A 34 -9.11 20.32 -5.36
C GLY A 34 -7.81 20.10 -6.10
N ALA A 35 -6.68 20.26 -5.40
CA ALA A 35 -5.38 19.92 -5.96
C ALA A 35 -5.48 18.56 -6.66
N SER A 36 -4.87 18.42 -7.83
CA SER A 36 -4.85 17.13 -8.54
C SER A 36 -4.43 16.03 -7.57
N PRO A 37 -5.07 14.85 -7.62
CA PRO A 37 -4.76 13.77 -6.70
C PRO A 37 -3.27 13.52 -6.66
N ILE A 38 -2.71 13.36 -5.44
CA ILE A 38 -1.36 12.81 -5.30
C ILE A 38 -1.44 11.37 -5.83
N VAL A 39 -0.59 11.03 -6.80
CA VAL A 39 -0.54 9.69 -7.37
C VAL A 39 0.76 9.02 -6.94
N LEU A 40 0.65 7.96 -6.14
CA LEU A 40 1.79 7.14 -5.72
C LEU A 40 1.91 5.93 -6.65
N LYS A 41 3.07 5.73 -7.25
CA LYS A 41 3.42 4.56 -8.06
C LYS A 41 3.97 3.46 -7.15
N VAL A 42 3.20 2.39 -7.00
CA VAL A 42 3.57 1.25 -6.15
C VAL A 42 3.69 0.02 -7.04
N GLN A 43 4.81 -0.70 -6.97
CA GLN A 43 4.97 -1.96 -7.71
C GLN A 43 4.77 -3.17 -6.78
N ALA A 44 4.04 -4.19 -7.24
CA ALA A 44 3.93 -5.48 -6.58
C ALA A 44 5.02 -6.46 -7.06
N ALA A 45 5.52 -7.31 -6.16
CA ALA A 45 6.49 -8.37 -6.52
C ALA A 45 5.82 -9.64 -7.10
N TRP A 46 4.52 -9.61 -7.35
CA TRP A 46 3.68 -10.79 -7.62
C TRP A 46 3.13 -10.77 -9.05
N GLY A 47 3.21 -11.91 -9.73
CA GLY A 47 2.59 -12.11 -11.04
C GLY A 47 1.12 -12.56 -10.98
N GLY A 48 0.59 -12.80 -9.78
CA GLY A 48 -0.78 -13.29 -9.54
C GLY A 48 -0.95 -13.92 -8.16
N GLY A 49 -2.14 -14.47 -7.92
CA GLY A 49 -2.50 -15.17 -6.69
C GLY A 49 -2.74 -14.25 -5.48
N ILE A 50 -2.92 -14.87 -4.32
CA ILE A 50 -3.41 -14.21 -3.10
C ILE A 50 -2.60 -12.98 -2.68
N PHE A 51 -1.29 -12.96 -2.91
CA PHE A 51 -0.45 -11.80 -2.54
C PHE A 51 -0.65 -10.60 -3.46
N LEU A 52 -0.99 -10.82 -4.74
CA LEU A 52 -1.41 -9.74 -5.63
C LEU A 52 -2.79 -9.24 -5.21
N GLU A 53 -3.73 -10.15 -4.93
CA GLU A 53 -5.07 -9.81 -4.46
C GLU A 53 -5.02 -8.97 -3.17
N PHE A 54 -4.12 -9.28 -2.22
CA PHE A 54 -3.91 -8.48 -1.02
C PHE A 54 -3.40 -7.06 -1.32
N ALA A 55 -2.48 -6.93 -2.28
CA ALA A 55 -1.98 -5.61 -2.69
C ALA A 55 -3.10 -4.80 -3.37
N GLU A 56 -3.88 -5.44 -4.24
CA GLU A 56 -5.03 -4.83 -4.92
C GLU A 56 -6.11 -4.41 -3.91
N ASP A 57 -6.43 -5.24 -2.93
CA ASP A 57 -7.40 -4.93 -1.88
C ASP A 57 -6.96 -3.75 -1.02
N TYR A 58 -5.68 -3.68 -0.64
CA TYR A 58 -5.14 -2.53 0.09
C TYR A 58 -5.26 -1.25 -0.74
N VAL A 59 -4.83 -1.28 -2.00
CA VAL A 59 -4.87 -0.14 -2.92
C VAL A 59 -6.30 0.32 -3.16
N ARG A 60 -7.22 -0.60 -3.38
CA ARG A 60 -8.65 -0.31 -3.55
C ARG A 60 -9.22 0.39 -2.32
N ARG A 61 -8.96 -0.12 -1.11
CA ARG A 61 -9.41 0.52 0.14
C ARG A 61 -8.86 1.93 0.29
N VAL A 62 -7.57 2.14 0.06
CA VAL A 62 -6.96 3.48 0.13
C VAL A 62 -7.61 4.43 -0.88
N ASN A 63 -7.79 4.00 -2.13
CA ASN A 63 -8.38 4.82 -3.18
C ASN A 63 -9.85 5.16 -2.91
N GLU A 64 -10.63 4.24 -2.33
CA GLU A 64 -12.02 4.47 -1.91
C GLU A 64 -12.08 5.43 -0.71
N MET A 65 -11.19 5.28 0.26
CA MET A 65 -11.18 6.09 1.50
C MET A 65 -10.60 7.49 1.31
N SER A 66 -9.78 7.72 0.28
CA SER A 66 -9.08 9.00 0.07
C SER A 66 -9.97 10.14 -0.38
N GLY A 67 -11.22 9.86 -0.79
CA GLY A 67 -12.12 10.86 -1.36
C GLY A 67 -11.57 11.51 -2.63
N GLY A 68 -10.65 10.84 -3.34
CA GLY A 68 -10.02 11.35 -4.56
C GLY A 68 -8.83 12.30 -4.33
N SER A 69 -8.39 12.51 -3.08
CA SER A 69 -7.20 13.33 -2.77
C SER A 69 -5.87 12.58 -2.99
N LEU A 70 -5.91 11.25 -2.89
CA LEU A 70 -4.79 10.33 -3.05
C LEU A 70 -5.21 9.17 -3.95
N LYS A 71 -4.32 8.74 -4.83
CA LYS A 71 -4.45 7.52 -5.61
C LYS A 71 -3.16 6.72 -5.53
N ILE A 72 -3.26 5.42 -5.25
CA ILE A 72 -2.18 4.48 -5.51
C ILE A 72 -2.41 3.84 -6.89
N ASP A 73 -1.40 3.95 -7.75
CA ASP A 73 -1.29 3.25 -9.03
C ASP A 73 -0.45 1.99 -8.83
N LEU A 74 -1.12 0.83 -8.80
CA LEU A 74 -0.49 -0.46 -8.55
C LEU A 74 0.03 -1.06 -9.86
N LEU A 75 1.34 -1.24 -9.93
CA LEU A 75 2.04 -1.80 -11.07
C LEU A 75 2.35 -3.28 -10.84
N GLY A 76 2.22 -4.09 -11.88
CA GLY A 76 2.56 -5.51 -11.84
C GLY A 76 4.05 -5.76 -11.69
N VAL A 77 4.40 -7.02 -11.42
CA VAL A 77 5.80 -7.45 -11.29
C VAL A 77 6.61 -7.10 -12.55
N GLY A 78 7.76 -6.46 -12.35
CA GLY A 78 8.68 -6.12 -13.44
C GLY A 78 8.26 -4.92 -14.30
N ALA A 79 7.18 -4.21 -13.96
CA ALA A 79 6.69 -3.07 -14.76
C ALA A 79 7.68 -1.90 -14.83
N VAL A 80 8.41 -1.62 -13.73
CA VAL A 80 9.42 -0.54 -13.66
C VAL A 80 10.81 -1.12 -13.43
N VAL A 81 10.96 -2.00 -12.45
CA VAL A 81 12.24 -2.63 -12.09
C VAL A 81 12.06 -4.10 -11.72
N LYS A 82 13.15 -4.87 -11.72
CA LYS A 82 13.11 -6.26 -11.23
C LYS A 82 12.88 -6.30 -9.73
N THR A 83 12.32 -7.40 -9.21
CA THR A 83 12.01 -7.55 -7.77
C THR A 83 13.20 -7.26 -6.85
N ALA A 84 14.40 -7.69 -7.25
CA ALA A 84 15.63 -7.44 -6.48
C ALA A 84 16.03 -5.95 -6.37
N GLU A 85 15.52 -5.10 -7.27
CA GLU A 85 15.86 -3.69 -7.37
C GLU A 85 14.81 -2.78 -6.70
N MET A 86 13.62 -3.31 -6.40
CA MET A 86 12.46 -2.52 -5.92
C MET A 86 12.78 -1.68 -4.68
N GLN A 87 13.50 -2.21 -3.69
CA GLN A 87 13.90 -1.44 -2.50
C GLN A 87 14.79 -0.25 -2.85
N THR A 88 15.75 -0.44 -3.76
CA THR A 88 16.64 0.64 -4.20
C THR A 88 15.87 1.65 -5.04
N ALA A 89 14.89 1.20 -5.82
CA ALA A 89 14.00 2.09 -6.56
C ALA A 89 13.15 2.96 -5.63
N VAL A 90 12.59 2.40 -4.54
CA VAL A 90 11.87 3.18 -3.52
C VAL A 90 12.79 4.16 -2.82
N HIS A 91 13.95 3.70 -2.33
CA HIS A 91 14.92 4.57 -1.67
C HIS A 91 15.40 5.75 -2.53
N LYS A 92 15.46 5.57 -3.86
CA LYS A 92 15.86 6.62 -4.81
C LYS A 92 14.69 7.45 -5.33
N GLY A 93 13.46 7.19 -4.90
CA GLY A 93 12.25 7.87 -5.37
C GLY A 93 11.85 7.55 -6.81
N VAL A 94 12.31 6.43 -7.37
CA VAL A 94 11.87 5.93 -8.70
C VAL A 94 10.47 5.32 -8.61
N LEU A 95 10.20 4.63 -7.50
CA LEU A 95 8.88 4.16 -7.09
C LEU A 95 8.52 4.86 -5.78
N ASP A 96 7.25 5.20 -5.58
CA ASP A 96 6.77 5.76 -4.31
C ASP A 96 6.58 4.67 -3.25
N GLY A 97 6.43 3.42 -3.68
CA GLY A 97 6.36 2.27 -2.78
C GLY A 97 6.50 0.93 -3.51
N ALA A 98 6.53 -0.14 -2.71
CA ALA A 98 6.59 -1.49 -3.23
C ALA A 98 5.87 -2.45 -2.28
N HIS A 99 5.15 -3.43 -2.83
CA HIS A 99 4.53 -4.52 -2.08
C HIS A 99 5.32 -5.82 -2.30
N LEU A 100 6.07 -6.25 -1.27
CA LEU A 100 7.04 -7.36 -1.34
C LEU A 100 7.33 -7.94 0.06
N VAL A 101 8.27 -8.90 0.14
CA VAL A 101 8.79 -9.46 1.40
C VAL A 101 10.14 -8.84 1.75
N THR A 102 10.32 -8.36 2.98
CA THR A 102 11.61 -7.83 3.49
C THR A 102 12.75 -8.84 3.35
N ALA A 103 12.47 -10.14 3.48
CA ALA A 103 13.47 -11.20 3.38
C ALA A 103 14.23 -11.25 2.05
N TYR A 104 13.67 -10.68 0.97
CA TYR A 104 14.39 -10.55 -0.30
C TYR A 104 15.63 -9.65 -0.20
N TRP A 105 15.79 -8.91 0.90
CA TRP A 105 16.93 -8.04 1.16
C TRP A 105 18.05 -8.73 1.95
N TYR A 106 18.01 -10.06 2.08
CA TYR A 106 19.03 -10.85 2.78
C TYR A 106 20.47 -10.52 2.36
N SER A 107 20.70 -10.34 1.06
CA SER A 107 22.03 -10.00 0.52
C SER A 107 22.52 -8.61 0.94
N LYS A 108 21.62 -7.73 1.36
CA LYS A 108 21.94 -6.38 1.90
C LYS A 108 22.11 -6.41 3.40
N SER A 109 21.28 -7.18 4.11
CA SER A 109 21.48 -7.51 5.52
C SER A 109 20.80 -8.84 5.85
N PRO A 110 21.51 -9.80 6.47
CA PRO A 110 20.92 -11.06 6.87
C PRO A 110 19.80 -10.87 7.91
N VAL A 111 19.82 -9.77 8.67
CA VAL A 111 18.78 -9.40 9.64
C VAL A 111 17.42 -9.17 8.96
N ALA A 112 17.42 -8.75 7.69
CA ALA A 112 16.18 -8.53 6.92
C ALA A 112 15.30 -9.78 6.84
N SER A 113 15.89 -10.97 6.87
CA SER A 113 15.12 -12.22 6.90
C SER A 113 14.26 -12.38 8.14
N LEU A 114 14.66 -11.83 9.30
CA LEU A 114 13.86 -11.89 10.53
C LEU A 114 12.47 -11.25 10.37
N PHE A 115 12.34 -10.33 9.41
CA PHE A 115 11.14 -9.53 9.15
C PHE A 115 10.35 -9.99 7.91
N GLY A 116 10.53 -11.23 7.46
CA GLY A 116 9.73 -11.76 6.35
C GLY A 116 9.73 -13.28 6.20
N THR A 117 10.87 -13.92 6.43
CA THR A 117 11.02 -15.40 6.41
C THR A 117 11.92 -15.83 7.54
N GLY A 118 11.74 -15.21 8.71
CA GLY A 118 12.61 -15.42 9.86
C GLY A 118 12.55 -16.87 10.29
N PRO A 119 13.53 -17.35 11.08
CA PRO A 119 13.42 -18.65 11.72
C PRO A 119 12.30 -18.60 12.76
N CYS A 120 11.06 -18.72 12.29
CA CYS A 120 9.88 -18.91 13.09
C CYS A 120 9.89 -20.37 13.55
N PHE A 121 10.87 -20.75 14.36
CA PHE A 121 10.93 -22.06 15.00
C PHE A 121 9.84 -22.16 16.07
N GLY A 122 8.57 -22.13 15.63
CA GLY A 122 7.39 -22.23 16.48
C GLY A 122 6.41 -21.05 16.40
N TRP A 123 6.74 -19.93 15.76
CA TRP A 123 5.81 -18.80 15.63
C TRP A 123 4.89 -18.95 14.42
N SER A 124 3.59 -18.80 14.66
CA SER A 124 2.58 -18.56 13.64
C SER A 124 2.72 -17.15 13.06
N ALA A 125 2.08 -16.95 11.91
CA ALA A 125 2.05 -15.66 11.24
C ALA A 125 1.41 -14.55 12.09
N ASN A 126 0.43 -14.91 12.92
CA ASN A 126 -0.23 -13.97 13.82
C ASN A 126 0.66 -13.57 15.00
N GLU A 127 1.49 -14.49 15.51
CA GLU A 127 2.46 -14.16 16.56
C GLU A 127 3.55 -13.21 16.04
N LEU A 128 4.03 -13.41 14.80
CA LEU A 128 4.93 -12.45 14.17
C LEU A 128 4.27 -11.06 14.05
N MET A 129 3.03 -10.99 13.55
CA MET A 129 2.30 -9.72 13.46
C MET A 129 2.06 -9.08 14.83
N GLY A 130 1.76 -9.89 15.85
CA GLY A 130 1.63 -9.44 17.23
C GLY A 130 2.93 -8.88 17.80
N TRP A 131 4.07 -9.50 17.51
CA TRP A 131 5.39 -9.00 17.89
C TRP A 131 5.74 -7.69 17.18
N ILE A 132 5.44 -7.58 15.87
CA ILE A 132 5.61 -6.34 15.13
C ILE A 132 4.79 -5.21 15.77
N ALA A 133 3.52 -5.47 16.10
CA ALA A 133 2.60 -4.45 16.58
C ALA A 133 2.79 -4.08 18.06
N TYR A 134 3.15 -5.04 18.91
CA TYR A 134 3.11 -4.88 20.38
C TYR A 134 4.37 -5.34 21.10
N GLY A 135 5.28 -6.04 20.42
CA GLY A 135 6.43 -6.72 21.03
C GLY A 135 7.80 -6.08 20.74
N GLY A 136 7.82 -4.85 20.21
CA GLY A 136 9.06 -4.15 19.87
C GLY A 136 9.58 -4.42 18.44
N GLY A 137 8.85 -5.19 17.63
CA GLY A 137 9.31 -5.56 16.29
C GLY A 137 9.33 -4.39 15.30
N SER A 138 8.40 -3.45 15.42
CA SER A 138 8.38 -2.25 14.58
C SER A 138 9.60 -1.35 14.81
N GLU A 139 10.04 -1.19 16.06
CA GLU A 139 11.20 -0.41 16.45
C GLU A 139 12.50 -1.03 15.92
N LEU A 140 12.64 -2.36 16.02
CA LEU A 140 13.79 -3.07 15.47
C LEU A 140 13.80 -3.04 13.94
N TYR A 141 12.62 -3.08 13.31
CA TYR A 141 12.52 -2.90 11.85
C TYR A 141 12.95 -1.50 11.44
N TYR A 142 12.52 -0.47 12.18
CA TYR A 142 12.93 0.92 11.96
C TYR A 142 14.44 1.08 12.11
N GLU A 143 15.05 0.55 13.18
CA GLU A 143 16.51 0.55 13.38
C GLU A 143 17.23 -0.09 12.18
N LEU A 144 16.74 -1.24 11.71
CA LEU A 144 17.31 -1.90 10.54
C LEU A 144 17.23 -1.01 9.29
N MET A 145 16.06 -0.43 9.01
CA MET A 145 15.84 0.36 7.79
C MET A 145 16.63 1.66 7.79
N HIS A 146 16.62 2.40 8.89
CA HIS A 146 17.14 3.76 8.94
C HIS A 146 18.56 3.85 9.52
N ASP A 147 18.86 3.14 10.59
CA ASP A 147 20.16 3.27 11.26
C ASP A 147 21.23 2.38 10.62
N LYS A 148 20.85 1.13 10.26
CA LYS A 148 21.78 0.16 9.67
C LYS A 148 21.85 0.28 8.15
N LEU A 149 20.71 0.24 7.48
CA LEU A 149 20.65 0.25 6.01
C LEU A 149 20.57 1.66 5.41
N ARG A 150 20.23 2.68 6.21
CA ARG A 150 20.14 4.10 5.82
C ARG A 150 19.24 4.31 4.60
N LEU A 151 18.09 3.64 4.62
CA LEU A 151 17.10 3.71 3.56
C LEU A 151 16.12 4.84 3.83
N ASP A 152 15.68 5.44 2.74
CA ASP A 152 14.61 6.43 2.71
C ASP A 152 13.30 5.73 2.34
N LEU A 153 12.79 4.94 3.28
CA LEU A 153 11.52 4.23 3.16
C LEU A 153 10.97 3.91 4.53
N VAL A 154 9.65 3.75 4.62
CA VAL A 154 8.97 3.22 5.81
C VAL A 154 8.25 1.94 5.42
N GLY A 155 8.43 0.88 6.20
CA GLY A 155 7.75 -0.39 5.98
C GLY A 155 6.49 -0.51 6.83
N PHE A 156 5.43 -1.04 6.22
CA PHE A 156 4.17 -1.34 6.87
C PHE A 156 3.88 -2.84 6.71
N PHE A 157 3.66 -3.53 7.82
CA PHE A 157 3.33 -4.95 7.81
C PHE A 157 1.82 -5.09 7.66
N SER A 158 1.37 -5.66 6.53
CA SER A 158 -0.05 -5.66 6.12
C SER A 158 -0.70 -7.04 6.10
N GLY A 159 0.05 -8.14 6.18
CA GLY A 159 -0.52 -9.48 6.03
C GLY A 159 0.29 -10.58 6.69
N PRO A 160 -0.34 -11.44 7.52
CA PRO A 160 0.31 -12.63 8.05
C PRO A 160 0.55 -13.64 6.91
N MET A 161 1.80 -14.03 6.68
CA MET A 161 2.11 -15.14 5.77
C MET A 161 2.14 -16.45 6.57
N PRO A 162 1.22 -17.41 6.32
CA PRO A 162 1.15 -18.66 7.07
C PRO A 162 2.35 -19.56 6.79
N ALA A 163 2.45 -20.66 7.55
CA ALA A 163 3.46 -21.69 7.33
C ALA A 163 3.46 -22.14 5.85
N GLN A 164 4.62 -22.02 5.21
CA GLN A 164 4.79 -22.41 3.82
C GLN A 164 5.10 -23.91 3.72
N PRO A 165 4.65 -24.59 2.64
CA PRO A 165 5.14 -25.93 2.35
C PRO A 165 6.66 -25.88 2.11
N LEU A 166 7.36 -26.96 2.48
CA LEU A 166 8.81 -27.08 2.26
C LEU A 166 9.20 -26.96 0.78
N GLY A 167 8.30 -27.32 -0.13
CA GLY A 167 8.51 -27.21 -1.57
C GLY A 167 7.65 -28.21 -2.34
N TRP A 168 7.90 -28.25 -3.65
CA TRP A 168 7.27 -29.19 -4.57
C TRP A 168 8.35 -30.14 -5.11
N PHE A 169 8.20 -31.44 -4.86
CA PHE A 169 9.21 -32.43 -5.18
C PHE A 169 8.68 -33.44 -6.20
N LYS A 170 9.53 -33.88 -7.13
CA LYS A 170 9.17 -34.93 -8.11
C LYS A 170 8.97 -36.29 -7.45
N GLU A 171 9.64 -36.53 -6.33
CA GLU A 171 9.59 -37.77 -5.57
C GLU A 171 9.35 -37.48 -4.08
N GLN A 172 8.83 -38.47 -3.35
CA GLN A 172 8.57 -38.33 -1.92
C GLN A 172 9.88 -38.23 -1.12
N ILE A 173 10.03 -37.17 -0.32
CA ILE A 173 11.14 -37.00 0.62
C ILE A 173 10.83 -37.76 1.92
N LYS A 174 11.61 -38.80 2.23
CA LYS A 174 11.48 -39.68 3.40
C LYS A 174 12.59 -39.48 4.44
N GLY A 175 13.66 -38.77 4.08
CA GLY A 175 14.77 -38.50 5.00
C GLY A 175 15.70 -37.41 4.47
N SER A 176 16.50 -36.85 5.39
CA SER A 176 17.42 -35.73 5.11
C SER A 176 18.47 -36.05 4.05
N GLY A 177 18.85 -37.32 3.89
CA GLY A 177 19.80 -37.75 2.85
C GLY A 177 19.35 -37.40 1.43
N GLN A 178 18.03 -37.36 1.17
CA GLN A 178 17.49 -36.96 -0.13
C GLN A 178 17.64 -35.45 -0.40
N MET A 179 17.89 -34.63 0.62
CA MET A 179 18.06 -33.17 0.45
C MET A 179 19.48 -32.79 -0.01
N LYS A 180 20.44 -33.73 0.01
CA LYS A 180 21.83 -33.44 -0.34
C LYS A 180 21.98 -33.29 -1.85
N GLY A 181 22.32 -32.08 -2.31
CA GLY A 181 22.52 -31.77 -3.72
C GLY A 181 21.24 -31.55 -4.52
N LEU A 182 20.10 -31.42 -3.82
CA LEU A 182 18.82 -30.96 -4.35
C LEU A 182 18.85 -29.43 -4.53
#